data_AF-A0A7V9ZW74-F1
#
_entry.id   AF-A0A7V9ZW74-F1
#
_cell.length_a   1.000
_cell.length_b   1.000
_cell.length_c   1.000
_cell.angle_alpha   90.00
_cell.angle_beta   90.00
_cell.angle_gamma   90.00
#
_symmetry.space_group_name_H-M   'P 1'
#
loop_
_entity.id
_entity.type
_entity.pdbx_description
1 polymer ?
#
loop_
_entity_poly.entity_id
_entity_poly.type
_entity_poly.pdbx_seq_one_letter_code
_entity_poly.pdbx_strand_id
1 'polypeptide(L)'
;MRVHALEASGGLIYAQMGRFQSAAKPDDPAGTSDEAAAAKDESGNAISNGARNIWITETALATGLNVSYMAQQIAIFGIVVGVALLLTGVGLVILAFAVFGRHDHRKQALGT
;
A
#
# COMPACT_ATOMS: atom_id res chain seq x y z
N MET A 1 6.76 2.63 -15.90
CA MET A 1 6.21 3.68 -15.04
C MET A 1 7.26 4.77 -14.85
N ARG A 2 8.35 4.57 -14.08
CA ARG A 2 9.44 5.56 -13.92
C ARG A 2 10.02 6.14 -15.22
N VAL A 3 10.23 5.32 -16.26
CA VAL A 3 10.77 5.79 -17.55
C VAL A 3 9.82 6.79 -18.24
N HIS A 4 8.51 6.55 -18.16
CA HIS A 4 7.50 7.43 -18.73
C HIS A 4 7.35 8.72 -17.93
N ALA A 5 7.56 8.67 -16.61
CA ALA A 5 7.62 9.87 -15.77
C ALA A 5 8.83 10.75 -16.12
N LEU A 6 10.00 10.14 -16.37
CA LEU A 6 11.21 10.84 -16.85
C LEU A 6 10.99 11.46 -18.23
N GLU A 7 10.40 10.70 -19.16
CA GLU A 7 10.14 11.17 -20.52
C GLU A 7 9.13 12.33 -20.53
N ALA A 8 8.05 12.22 -19.74
CA ALA A 8 7.04 13.25 -19.62
C ALA A 8 7.51 14.52 -18.87
N SER A 9 8.55 14.43 -18.04
CA SER A 9 9.17 15.58 -17.36
C SER A 9 10.40 16.12 -18.08
N GLY A 10 10.66 15.71 -19.33
CA GLY A 10 11.80 16.21 -20.12
C GLY A 10 13.17 15.78 -19.57
N GLY A 11 13.22 14.65 -18.86
CA GLY A 11 14.44 14.09 -18.27
C GLY A 11 14.76 14.58 -16.85
N LEU A 12 13.96 15.50 -16.30
CA LEU A 12 14.16 16.04 -14.95
C LEU A 12 13.52 15.14 -13.88
N ILE A 13 14.21 14.94 -12.76
CA ILE A 13 13.65 14.23 -11.59
C ILE A 13 12.90 15.19 -10.67
N TYR A 14 12.04 14.67 -9.80
CA TYR A 14 11.25 15.45 -8.84
C TYR A 14 12.03 16.54 -8.09
N ALA A 15 13.26 16.24 -7.64
CA ALA A 15 14.10 17.16 -6.89
C ALA A 15 14.68 18.32 -7.72
N GLN A 16 14.72 18.17 -9.04
CA GLN A 16 15.22 19.18 -9.97
C GLN A 16 14.10 20.14 -10.44
N MET A 17 12.85 19.88 -10.06
CA MET A 17 11.70 20.68 -10.47
C MET A 17 11.15 21.52 -9.33
N GLY A 18 10.89 22.79 -9.65
CA GLY A 18 10.20 23.75 -8.79
C GLY A 18 8.73 23.40 -8.58
N ARG A 19 8.17 23.92 -7.48
CA ARG A 19 6.77 23.68 -7.11
C ARG A 19 5.77 24.27 -8.10
N PHE A 20 6.13 25.39 -8.74
CA PHE A 20 5.27 26.19 -9.58
C PHE A 20 5.75 26.22 -11.02
N GLN A 21 4.84 26.50 -11.94
CA GLN A 21 5.19 26.77 -13.33
C GLN A 21 5.85 28.16 -13.41
N SER A 22 6.92 28.31 -14.19
CA SER A 22 7.60 29.61 -14.33
C SER A 22 6.77 30.56 -15.21
N ALA A 23 6.60 31.82 -14.79
CA ALA A 23 5.99 32.85 -15.62
C ALA A 23 6.86 33.20 -16.85
N ALA A 24 8.18 33.12 -16.70
CA ALA A 24 9.12 33.45 -17.77
C ALA A 24 9.20 32.35 -18.84
N LYS A 25 8.98 31.09 -18.45
CA LYS A 25 8.99 29.93 -19.33
C LYS A 25 7.91 28.93 -18.90
N PRO A 26 6.66 29.12 -19.35
CA PRO A 26 5.56 28.26 -18.97
C PRO A 26 5.76 26.80 -19.41
N ASP A 27 6.38 26.58 -20.57
CA ASP A 27 6.60 25.24 -21.13
C ASP A 27 7.82 24.51 -20.53
N ASP A 28 8.58 25.15 -19.65
CA ASP A 28 9.77 24.55 -19.03
C ASP A 28 9.37 23.63 -17.85
N PRO A 29 9.58 22.30 -17.95
CA PRO A 29 9.26 21.37 -16.88
C PRO A 29 10.04 21.62 -15.58
N ALA A 30 11.19 22.33 -15.62
CA ALA A 30 11.95 22.70 -14.42
C ALA A 30 11.15 23.66 -13.51
N GLY A 31 10.35 24.57 -14.09
CA GLY A 31 9.51 25.50 -13.34
C GLY A 31 10.30 26.41 -12.37
N THR A 32 9.65 26.85 -11.30
CA THR A 32 10.24 27.68 -10.24
C THR A 32 9.66 27.32 -8.87
N SER A 33 10.43 27.55 -7.81
CA SER A 33 9.92 27.48 -6.43
C SER A 33 9.61 28.87 -5.85
N ASP A 34 9.96 29.94 -6.57
CA ASP A 34 9.64 31.31 -6.20
C ASP A 34 8.23 31.66 -6.70
N GLU A 35 7.35 32.00 -5.75
CA GLU A 35 5.96 32.35 -6.01
C GLU A 35 5.81 33.68 -6.76
N ALA A 36 6.80 34.59 -6.64
CA ALA A 36 6.82 35.84 -7.39
C ALA A 36 7.15 35.62 -8.87
N ALA A 37 7.95 34.59 -9.17
CA ALA A 37 8.32 34.19 -10.53
C ALA A 37 7.37 33.16 -11.13
N ALA A 38 6.32 32.76 -10.40
CA ALA A 38 5.36 31.76 -10.83
C ALA A 38 4.35 32.33 -11.83
N ALA A 39 3.95 31.52 -12.81
CA ALA A 39 2.80 31.81 -13.64
C ALA A 39 1.55 31.91 -12.75
N LYS A 40 0.70 32.91 -12.99
CA LYS A 40 -0.50 33.15 -12.19
C LYS A 40 -1.77 32.83 -12.97
N ASP A 41 -2.76 32.27 -12.27
CA ASP A 41 -4.10 32.07 -12.81
C ASP A 41 -4.90 33.40 -12.86
N GLU A 42 -6.12 33.36 -13.41
CA GLU A 42 -7.03 34.52 -13.48
C GLU A 42 -7.43 35.07 -12.10
N SER A 43 -7.25 34.26 -11.05
CA SER A 43 -7.51 34.64 -9.66
C SER A 43 -6.26 35.15 -8.92
N GLY A 44 -5.10 35.21 -9.59
CA GLY A 44 -3.83 35.68 -9.04
C GLY A 44 -3.00 34.65 -8.28
N ASN A 45 -3.40 33.38 -8.28
CA ASN A 45 -2.69 32.30 -7.58
C ASN A 45 -1.59 31.69 -8.45
N ALA A 46 -0.50 31.25 -7.83
CA ALA A 46 0.58 30.55 -8.52
C ALA A 46 0.14 29.17 -9.04
N ILE A 47 0.36 28.93 -10.33
CA ILE A 47 0.02 27.68 -11.00
C ILE A 47 1.02 26.60 -10.59
N SER A 48 0.52 25.43 -10.18
CA SER A 48 1.36 24.29 -9.80
C SER A 48 2.10 23.70 -11.01
N ASN A 49 3.33 23.23 -10.81
CA ASN A 49 4.09 22.56 -11.86
C ASN A 49 3.48 21.18 -12.21
N GLY A 50 2.89 21.07 -13.40
CA GLY A 50 2.31 19.84 -13.92
C GLY A 50 3.33 18.70 -14.08
N ALA A 51 4.55 18.99 -14.55
CA ALA A 51 5.60 17.98 -14.71
C ALA A 51 6.03 17.39 -13.35
N ARG A 52 6.05 18.21 -12.31
CA ARG A 52 6.30 17.76 -10.94
C ARG A 52 5.16 16.88 -10.39
N ASN A 53 3.91 17.22 -10.72
CA ASN A 53 2.75 16.42 -10.31
C ASN A 53 2.76 15.00 -10.91
N ILE A 54 3.26 14.83 -12.14
CA ILE A 54 3.41 13.50 -12.77
C ILE A 54 4.23 12.56 -11.88
N TRP A 55 5.33 13.04 -11.30
CA TRP A 55 6.17 12.26 -10.38
C TRP A 55 5.49 11.90 -9.06
N ILE A 56 4.65 12.80 -8.53
CA ILE A 56 3.86 12.54 -7.34
C ILE A 56 2.85 11.42 -7.64
N THR A 57 2.11 11.54 -8.74
CA THR A 57 1.12 10.56 -9.17
C THR A 57 1.76 9.20 -9.46
N GLU A 58 2.90 9.17 -10.16
CA GLU A 58 3.68 7.96 -10.41
C GLU A 58 4.07 7.27 -9.09
N THR A 59 4.59 8.02 -8.12
CA THR A 59 5.00 7.46 -6.82
C THR A 59 3.80 6.91 -6.06
N ALA A 60 2.67 7.63 -6.09
CA ALA A 60 1.43 7.20 -5.45
C ALA A 60 0.87 5.92 -6.08
N LEU A 61 0.84 5.84 -7.41
CA LEU A 61 0.39 4.65 -8.15
C LEU A 61 1.30 3.45 -7.89
N ALA A 62 2.62 3.63 -7.96
CA ALA A 62 3.58 2.56 -7.69
C ALA A 62 3.47 2.05 -6.24
N THR A 63 3.34 2.97 -5.28
CA THR A 63 3.13 2.61 -3.86
C THR A 63 1.82 1.87 -3.68
N GLY A 64 0.73 2.37 -4.26
CA GLY A 64 -0.59 1.75 -4.19
C GLY A 64 -0.61 0.33 -4.76
N LEU A 65 -0.01 0.11 -5.93
CA LEU A 65 0.09 -1.22 -6.53
C LEU A 65 0.91 -2.18 -5.65
N ASN A 66 2.05 -1.73 -5.13
CA ASN A 66 2.91 -2.60 -4.32
C ASN A 66 2.25 -2.97 -2.98
N VAL A 67 1.59 -2.00 -2.33
CA VAL A 67 0.82 -2.24 -1.11
C VAL A 67 -0.37 -3.16 -1.37
N SER A 68 -1.08 -2.98 -2.50
CA SER A 68 -2.17 -3.87 -2.90
C SER A 68 -1.70 -5.31 -3.07
N TYR A 69 -0.54 -5.51 -3.71
CA TYR A 69 0.06 -6.83 -3.84
C TYR A 69 0.42 -7.45 -2.48
N MET A 70 1.06 -6.68 -1.59
CA MET A 70 1.36 -7.14 -0.23
C MET A 70 0.11 -7.47 0.58
N ALA A 71 -0.93 -6.63 0.51
CA ALA A 71 -2.19 -6.84 1.19
C ALA A 71 -2.85 -8.16 0.75
N GLN A 72 -2.82 -8.48 -0.54
CA GLN A 72 -3.36 -9.72 -1.06
C GLN A 72 -2.61 -10.95 -0.51
N GLN A 73 -1.28 -10.90 -0.42
CA GLN A 73 -0.49 -12.00 0.14
C GLN A 73 -0.77 -12.21 1.63
N ILE A 74 -0.91 -11.12 2.39
CA ILE A 74 -1.27 -11.18 3.82
C ILE A 74 -2.68 -11.76 4.00
N ALA A 75 -3.63 -11.38 3.15
CA ALA A 75 -5.00 -11.89 3.20
C ALA A 75 -5.05 -13.41 2.95
N ILE A 76 -4.36 -13.90 1.91
CA ILE A 76 -4.30 -15.33 1.59
C ILE A 76 -3.66 -16.10 2.74
N PHE A 77 -2.53 -15.60 3.28
CA PHE A 77 -1.87 -16.19 4.43
C PHE A 77 -2.82 -16.27 5.64
N GLY A 78 -3.51 -15.18 5.97
CA GLY A 78 -4.45 -15.13 7.08
C GLY A 78 -5.61 -16.12 6.94
N ILE A 79 -6.15 -16.28 5.73
CA ILE A 79 -7.21 -17.27 5.44
C ILE A 79 -6.68 -18.69 5.67
N VAL A 80 -5.52 -19.04 5.09
CA VAL A 80 -4.95 -20.38 5.21
C VAL A 80 -4.64 -20.72 6.67
N VAL A 81 -4.00 -19.80 7.39
CA VAL A 81 -3.69 -19.98 8.82
C VAL A 81 -4.97 -20.08 9.65
N GLY A 82 -5.95 -19.23 9.40
CA GLY A 82 -7.24 -19.27 10.09
C GLY A 82 -7.95 -20.61 9.92
N VAL A 83 -8.02 -21.14 8.70
CA VAL A 83 -8.59 -22.46 8.42
C VAL A 83 -7.80 -23.57 9.11
N ALA A 84 -6.47 -23.53 9.07
CA ALA A 84 -5.62 -24.53 9.73
C ALA A 84 -5.83 -24.54 11.25
N LEU A 85 -5.96 -23.36 11.88
CA LEU A 85 -6.22 -23.23 13.32
C LEU A 85 -7.62 -23.73 13.69
N LEU A 86 -8.64 -23.48 12.85
CA LEU A 86 -9.98 -24.02 13.07
C LEU A 86 -9.98 -25.56 13.03
N LEU A 87 -9.34 -26.16 12.02
CA LEU A 87 -9.22 -27.61 11.91
C LEU A 87 -8.46 -28.21 13.09
N THR A 88 -7.36 -27.56 13.50
CA THR A 88 -6.56 -27.96 14.66
C THR A 88 -7.40 -27.89 15.94
N GLY A 89 -8.14 -26.80 16.16
CA GLY A 89 -9.02 -26.63 17.31
C GLY A 89 -10.08 -27.72 17.40
N VAL A 90 -10.78 -28.01 16.30
CA VAL A 90 -11.75 -29.10 16.24
C VAL A 90 -11.10 -30.45 16.53
N GLY A 91 -9.93 -30.72 15.95
CA GLY A 91 -9.17 -31.95 16.20
C GLY A 91 -8.81 -32.13 17.69
N LEU A 92 -8.40 -31.05 18.35
CA LEU A 92 -8.08 -31.06 19.79
C LEU A 92 -9.33 -31.28 20.66
N VAL A 93 -10.48 -30.70 20.30
CA VAL A 93 -11.75 -30.94 21.00
C VAL A 93 -12.13 -32.42 20.93
N ILE A 94 -12.07 -33.03 19.75
CA ILE A 94 -12.36 -34.46 19.56
C ILE A 94 -11.40 -35.31 20.40
N LEU A 95 -10.10 -34.99 20.37
CA LEU A 95 -9.08 -35.71 21.15
C LEU A 95 -9.35 -35.61 22.66
N ALA A 96 -9.73 -34.43 23.16
CA ALA A 96 -10.05 -34.22 24.56
C ALA A 96 -11.23 -35.11 25.00
N PHE A 97 -12.33 -35.12 24.24
CA PHE A 97 -13.46 -36.01 24.54
C PHE A 97 -13.08 -37.49 24.49
N ALA A 98 -12.27 -37.90 23.49
CA ALA A 98 -11.86 -39.29 23.34
C ALA A 98 -10.93 -39.77 24.47
N VAL A 99 -10.07 -38.90 24.99
CA VAL A 99 -9.13 -39.25 26.09
C VAL A 99 -9.83 -39.18 27.44
N PHE A 100 -10.47 -38.06 27.76
CA PHE A 100 -11.10 -37.86 29.07
C PHE A 100 -12.38 -38.68 29.22
N GLY A 101 -13.22 -38.79 28.19
CA GLY A 101 -14.43 -39.62 28.25
C GLY A 101 -14.14 -41.12 28.42
N ARG A 102 -13.03 -41.62 27.87
CA ARG A 102 -12.63 -43.04 28.02
C ARG A 102 -12.06 -43.34 29.41
N HIS A 103 -11.52 -42.34 30.10
CA HIS A 103 -11.02 -42.47 31.46
C HIS A 103 -12.16 -42.63 32.48
N ASP A 104 -13.28 -41.90 32.29
CA ASP A 104 -14.43 -41.97 33.20
C ASP A 104 -15.14 -43.34 33.12
N HIS A 105 -15.29 -43.91 31.93
CA HIS A 105 -15.84 -45.26 31.79
C HIS A 105 -14.95 -46.34 32.43
N ARG A 106 -13.63 -46.17 32.45
CA ARG A 106 -12.71 -47.13 33.08
C ARG A 106 -12.73 -47.03 34.61
N LYS A 107 -12.95 -45.84 35.18
CA LYS A 107 -13.13 -45.67 36.63
C LYS A 107 -14.42 -46.31 37.13
N GLN A 108 -15.52 -46.14 36.39
CA GLN A 108 -16.81 -46.75 36.73
C GLN A 108 -16.78 -48.29 36.70
N ALA A 109 -15.95 -48.88 35.83
CA ALA A 109 -15.79 -50.33 35.73
C ALA A 109 -14.91 -50.95 36.84
N LEU A 110 -14.09 -50.16 37.56
CA LEU A 110 -13.18 -50.64 38.61
C LEU A 110 -13.66 -50.34 40.05
N GLY A 111 -14.82 -49.71 40.24
CA GLY A 111 -15.49 -49.67 41.54
C GLY A 111 -14.69 -49.01 42.68
N THR A 112 -13.97 -47.93 42.40
CA THR A 112 -13.36 -47.04 43.42
C THR A 112 -13.87 -45.63 43.27
#